data_AF-A0A8T4CIN4-F1
#
_entry.id   AF-A0A8T4CIN4-F1
#
_cell.length_a   1.000
_cell.length_b   1.000
_cell.length_c   1.000
_cell.angle_alpha   90.00
_cell.angle_beta   90.00
_cell.angle_gamma   90.00
#
_symmetry.space_group_name_H-M   'P 1'
#
loop_
_entity.id
_entity.type
_entity.pdbx_description
1 polymer ?
#
loop_
_entity_poly.entity_id
_entity_poly.type
_entity_poly.pdbx_seq_one_letter_code
_entity_poly.pdbx_strand_id
1 'polypeptide(L)'
;MHSSAKNINIINVKITHKTARVPLMEAIAFKDTRSALKAIRSMENVDECVLLQTCNRIELYIVSEKGEKVAKRAKDFLAKRAGTLAEEASKAIECSWNGDSLRHILRLTSGLESMVIGEDQVLNQVWDAYLEAESAKTAGIVLKHLFMRAMSVGRRVRKETGINKGAVSIGSAAVELA
;
A
#
# COMPACT_ATOMS: atom_id res chain seq x y z
N MET A 1 -7.74 -37.41 4.45
CA MET A 1 -7.51 -36.16 5.21
C MET A 1 -7.68 -35.00 4.24
N HIS A 2 -8.88 -34.40 4.21
CA HIS A 2 -9.14 -33.26 3.34
C HIS A 2 -8.26 -32.09 3.83
N SER A 3 -7.31 -31.67 2.99
CA SER A 3 -6.52 -30.47 3.21
C SER A 3 -7.50 -29.30 3.30
N SER A 4 -7.80 -28.86 4.52
CA SER A 4 -8.58 -27.65 4.76
C SER A 4 -7.81 -26.52 4.12
N ALA A 5 -8.33 -25.94 3.04
CA ALA A 5 -7.69 -24.81 2.37
C ALA A 5 -7.41 -23.75 3.45
N LYS A 6 -6.13 -23.46 3.70
CA LYS A 6 -5.74 -22.41 4.64
C LYS A 6 -6.48 -21.14 4.22
N ASN A 7 -7.32 -20.61 5.11
CA ASN A 7 -8.14 -19.45 4.82
C ASN A 7 -7.25 -18.19 4.90
N ILE A 8 -6.53 -17.93 3.81
CA ILE A 8 -5.57 -16.84 3.70
C ILE A 8 -6.32 -15.54 3.40
N ASN A 9 -6.09 -14.50 4.20
CA ASN A 9 -6.61 -13.17 3.95
C ASN A 9 -5.52 -12.26 3.40
N ILE A 10 -5.85 -11.46 2.39
CA ILE A 10 -5.01 -10.36 1.90
C ILE A 10 -5.65 -9.06 2.39
N ILE A 11 -4.94 -8.34 3.25
CA ILE A 11 -5.46 -7.17 3.95
C ILE A 11 -4.66 -5.98 3.47
N ASN A 12 -5.33 -4.88 3.18
CA ASN A 12 -4.68 -3.59 2.95
C ASN A 12 -5.16 -2.60 4.00
N VAL A 13 -4.27 -2.27 4.95
CA VAL A 13 -4.48 -1.20 5.92
C VAL A 13 -3.83 0.06 5.36
N LYS A 14 -4.60 1.14 5.18
CA LYS A 14 -4.11 2.32 4.47
C LYS A 14 -4.54 3.62 5.10
N ILE A 15 -3.70 4.62 4.92
CA ILE A 15 -4.02 6.04 5.12
C ILE A 15 -3.51 6.80 3.89
N THR A 16 -4.33 7.71 3.36
CA THR A 16 -4.02 8.41 2.11
C THR A 16 -4.39 9.88 2.21
N HIS A 17 -3.94 10.68 1.26
CA HIS A 17 -4.34 12.08 1.11
C HIS A 17 -5.87 12.28 1.01
N LYS A 18 -6.65 11.24 0.68
CA LYS A 18 -8.13 11.29 0.66
C LYS A 18 -8.74 11.25 2.06
N THR A 19 -8.03 10.68 3.03
CA THR A 19 -8.53 10.46 4.40
C THR A 19 -7.75 11.24 5.46
N ALA A 20 -6.57 11.76 5.11
CA ALA A 20 -5.66 12.41 6.03
C ALA A 20 -4.97 13.62 5.40
N ARG A 21 -4.79 14.66 6.21
CA ARG A 21 -3.99 15.84 5.89
C ARG A 21 -2.48 15.54 5.99
N VAL A 22 -1.68 16.38 5.33
CA VAL A 22 -0.20 16.24 5.27
C VAL A 22 0.45 16.07 6.65
N PRO A 23 0.12 16.88 7.70
CA PRO A 23 0.76 16.71 9.00
C PRO A 23 0.56 15.31 9.62
N LEU A 24 -0.60 14.70 9.38
CA LEU A 24 -0.89 13.35 9.86
C LEU A 24 -0.10 12.29 9.07
N MET A 25 -0.03 12.45 7.75
CA MET A 25 0.77 11.59 6.89
C MET A 25 2.26 11.64 7.25
N GLU A 26 2.81 12.83 7.50
CA GLU A 26 4.20 13.02 7.95
C GLU A 26 4.47 12.38 9.31
N ALA A 27 3.56 12.53 10.27
CA ALA A 27 3.68 11.90 11.59
C ALA A 27 3.74 10.36 11.48
N ILE A 28 2.98 9.77 10.55
CA ILE A 28 2.92 8.31 10.37
C ILE A 28 4.02 7.79 9.41
N ALA A 29 4.76 8.63 8.70
CA ALA A 29 5.75 8.20 7.71
C ALA A 29 7.01 7.54 8.31
N PHE A 30 7.33 6.32 7.91
CA PHE A 30 8.52 5.58 8.34
C PHE A 30 9.80 6.19 7.76
N LYS A 31 10.76 6.54 8.62
CA LYS A 31 12.10 6.97 8.20
C LYS A 31 12.97 5.81 7.71
N ASP A 32 12.84 4.66 8.38
CA ASP A 32 13.49 3.40 8.02
C ASP A 32 12.40 2.37 7.71
N THR A 33 12.08 2.27 6.42
CA THR A 33 11.06 1.36 5.86
C THR A 33 11.44 -0.11 6.05
N ARG A 34 12.72 -0.47 5.95
CA ARG A 34 13.21 -1.83 6.17
C ARG A 34 13.02 -2.29 7.61
N SER A 35 13.33 -1.44 8.58
CA SER A 35 13.07 -1.75 10.01
C SER A 35 11.58 -1.84 10.29
N ALA A 36 10.76 -0.98 9.68
CA ALA A 36 9.31 -1.04 9.80
C ALA A 36 8.73 -2.36 9.26
N LEU A 37 9.17 -2.77 8.06
CA LEU A 37 8.78 -4.06 7.45
C LEU A 37 9.08 -5.23 8.39
N LYS A 38 10.29 -5.29 8.96
CA LYS A 38 10.66 -6.34 9.92
C LYS A 38 9.80 -6.33 11.18
N ALA A 39 9.51 -5.14 11.73
CA ALA A 39 8.65 -5.00 12.91
C ALA A 39 7.19 -5.41 12.62
N ILE A 40 6.67 -5.14 11.42
CA ILE A 40 5.35 -5.59 11.00
C ILE A 40 5.35 -7.10 10.78
N ARG A 41 6.38 -7.63 10.12
CA ARG A 41 6.51 -9.07 9.86
C ARG A 41 6.63 -9.89 11.13
N SER A 42 7.20 -9.35 12.21
CA SER A 42 7.33 -10.03 13.50
C SER A 42 6.05 -9.98 14.34
N MET A 43 5.01 -9.26 13.91
CA MET A 43 3.71 -9.30 14.59
C MET A 43 3.08 -10.69 14.48
N GLU A 44 2.45 -11.11 15.58
CA GLU A 44 1.78 -12.41 15.66
C GLU A 44 0.76 -12.59 14.53
N ASN A 45 0.82 -13.74 13.85
CA ASN A 45 -0.03 -14.13 12.71
C ASN A 45 0.15 -13.32 11.42
N VAL A 46 1.17 -12.47 11.30
CA VAL A 46 1.56 -11.90 10.00
C VAL A 46 2.40 -12.92 9.24
N ASP A 47 1.94 -13.34 8.06
CA ASP A 47 2.63 -14.33 7.23
C ASP A 47 3.52 -13.66 6.17
N GLU A 48 3.04 -12.57 5.58
CA GLU A 48 3.77 -11.74 4.61
C GLU A 48 3.36 -10.28 4.80
N CYS A 49 4.26 -9.33 4.51
CA CYS A 49 3.89 -7.92 4.42
C CYS A 49 4.70 -7.15 3.37
N VAL A 50 4.06 -6.11 2.82
CA VAL A 50 4.67 -5.06 1.99
C VAL A 50 4.20 -3.70 2.51
N LEU A 51 5.13 -2.74 2.60
CA LEU A 51 4.87 -1.36 2.99
C LEU A 51 5.09 -0.48 1.76
N LEU A 52 4.00 0.12 1.26
CA LEU A 52 4.06 1.17 0.26
C LEU A 52 3.92 2.51 0.96
N GLN A 53 4.95 3.35 0.84
CA GLN A 53 4.95 4.70 1.38
C GLN A 53 5.36 5.70 0.31
N THR A 54 4.54 6.73 0.15
CA THR A 54 4.82 7.90 -0.69
C THR A 54 4.40 9.17 0.07
N CYS A 55 4.54 10.34 -0.54
CA CYS A 55 3.99 11.58 0.03
C CYS A 55 2.46 11.56 0.19
N ASN A 56 1.76 10.72 -0.60
CA ASN A 56 0.30 10.74 -0.72
C ASN A 56 -0.39 9.51 -0.11
N ARG A 57 0.36 8.50 0.31
CA ARG A 57 -0.19 7.25 0.89
C ARG A 57 0.82 6.50 1.75
N ILE A 58 0.30 5.84 2.77
CA ILE A 58 0.97 4.78 3.52
C ILE A 58 0.01 3.58 3.48
N GLU A 59 0.44 2.49 2.87
CA GLU A 59 -0.37 1.29 2.68
C GLU A 59 0.42 0.05 3.12
N LEU A 60 -0.17 -0.74 4.00
CA LEU A 60 0.33 -2.02 4.45
C LEU A 60 -0.48 -3.15 3.82
N TYR A 61 0.13 -3.88 2.89
CA TYR A 61 -0.42 -5.13 2.38
C TYR A 61 0.07 -6.26 3.27
N ILE A 62 -0.85 -7.04 3.84
CA ILE A 62 -0.55 -8.08 4.83
C ILE A 62 -1.27 -9.36 4.45
N VAL A 63 -0.56 -10.48 4.56
CA VAL A 63 -1.13 -11.83 4.43
C VAL A 63 -1.26 -12.44 5.82
N SER A 64 -2.43 -13.00 6.12
CA SER A 64 -2.68 -13.65 7.42
C SER A 64 -3.82 -14.66 7.38
N GLU A 65 -3.65 -15.77 8.09
CA GLU A 65 -4.75 -16.70 8.45
C GLU A 65 -5.69 -16.14 9.54
N LYS A 66 -5.23 -15.18 10.36
CA LYS A 66 -5.98 -14.55 11.46
C LYS A 66 -6.27 -13.09 11.16
N GLY A 67 -6.91 -12.87 10.02
CA GLY A 67 -6.98 -11.56 9.40
C GLY A 67 -7.52 -10.45 10.31
N GLU A 68 -8.66 -10.63 10.99
CA GLU A 68 -9.26 -9.60 11.87
C GLU A 68 -8.32 -9.10 12.97
N LYS A 69 -7.63 -10.03 13.65
CA LYS A 69 -6.68 -9.71 14.71
C LYS A 69 -5.48 -8.94 14.16
N VAL A 70 -4.98 -9.36 13.00
CA VAL A 70 -3.85 -8.71 12.32
C VAL A 70 -4.23 -7.32 11.82
N ALA A 71 -5.40 -7.16 11.19
CA ALA A 71 -5.90 -5.87 10.75
C ALA A 71 -6.02 -4.89 11.92
N LYS A 72 -6.61 -5.32 13.04
CA LYS A 72 -6.69 -4.48 14.25
C LYS A 72 -5.30 -4.06 14.72
N ARG A 73 -4.38 -5.01 14.87
CA ARG A 73 -3.00 -4.73 15.33
C ARG A 73 -2.25 -3.78 14.38
N ALA A 74 -2.40 -3.96 13.07
CA ALA A 74 -1.77 -3.08 12.08
C ALA A 74 -2.35 -1.67 12.12
N LYS A 75 -3.67 -1.51 12.30
CA LYS A 75 -4.31 -0.20 12.52
C LYS A 75 -3.79 0.46 13.79
N ASP A 76 -3.76 -0.28 14.90
CA ASP A 76 -3.26 0.22 16.18
C ASP A 76 -1.78 0.63 16.09
N PHE A 77 -0.98 -0.13 15.35
CA PHE A 77 0.44 0.16 15.12
C PHE A 77 0.64 1.48 14.36
N LEU A 78 -0.10 1.70 13.27
CA LEU A 78 -0.05 2.97 12.52
C LEU A 78 -0.58 4.14 13.34
N ALA A 79 -1.69 3.95 14.06
CA ALA A 79 -2.30 4.99 14.88
C ALA A 79 -1.36 5.44 16.02
N LYS A 80 -0.75 4.50 16.75
CA LYS A 80 0.22 4.81 17.81
C LYS A 80 1.42 5.59 17.30
N ARG A 81 1.83 5.32 16.06
CA ARG A 81 2.96 6.02 15.43
C ARG A 81 2.67 7.49 15.16
N ALA A 82 1.40 7.88 15.02
CA ALA A 82 1.00 9.28 14.88
C ALA A 82 1.20 10.12 16.17
N GLY A 83 1.56 9.49 17.29
CA GLY A 83 1.85 10.19 18.55
C GLY A 83 0.65 10.98 19.05
N THR A 84 0.79 12.30 19.16
CA THR A 84 -0.29 13.21 19.60
C THR A 84 -1.50 13.23 18.66
N LEU A 85 -1.36 12.72 17.43
CA LEU A 85 -2.44 12.62 16.44
C LEU A 85 -3.06 11.21 16.35
N ALA A 86 -2.83 10.33 17.33
CA ALA A 86 -3.30 8.93 17.29
C ALA A 86 -4.82 8.77 17.12
N GLU A 87 -5.62 9.65 17.74
CA GLU A 87 -7.09 9.64 17.60
C GLU A 87 -7.52 10.05 16.18
N GLU A 88 -6.84 11.01 15.58
CA GLU A 88 -7.09 11.42 14.21
C GLU A 88 -6.68 10.31 13.23
N ALA A 89 -5.52 9.70 13.45
CA ALA A 89 -5.03 8.55 12.69
C ALA A 89 -6.04 7.40 12.73
N SER A 90 -6.55 7.06 13.91
CA SER A 90 -7.50 5.94 14.08
C SER A 90 -8.78 6.12 13.28
N LYS A 91 -9.22 7.37 13.07
CA LYS A 91 -10.39 7.71 12.25
C LYS A 91 -10.09 7.74 10.75
N ALA A 92 -8.85 8.07 10.38
CA ALA A 92 -8.41 8.20 9.00
C ALA A 92 -7.89 6.89 8.36
N ILE A 93 -7.51 5.90 9.20
CA ILE A 93 -7.00 4.61 8.72
C ILE A 93 -8.16 3.73 8.24
N GLU A 94 -8.11 3.34 6.98
CA GLU A 94 -9.03 2.42 6.35
C GLU A 94 -8.45 1.01 6.27
N CYS A 95 -9.33 0.03 6.08
CA CYS A 95 -8.94 -1.37 5.87
C CYS A 95 -9.80 -2.00 4.77
N SER A 96 -9.15 -2.65 3.81
CA SER A 96 -9.81 -3.43 2.76
C SER A 96 -9.31 -4.87 2.75
N TRP A 97 -10.16 -5.78 2.28
CA TRP A 97 -9.98 -7.22 2.44
C TRP A 97 -10.09 -7.94 1.11
N ASN A 98 -9.24 -8.94 0.90
CA ASN A 98 -9.31 -9.92 -0.16
C ASN A 98 -9.58 -9.25 -1.52
N GLY A 99 -10.75 -9.49 -2.13
CA GLY A 99 -11.13 -8.90 -3.41
C GLY A 99 -11.04 -7.38 -3.46
N ASP A 100 -11.35 -6.68 -2.37
CA ASP A 100 -11.27 -5.22 -2.32
C ASP A 100 -9.83 -4.72 -2.23
N SER A 101 -8.97 -5.43 -1.48
CA SER A 101 -7.52 -5.16 -1.44
C SER A 101 -6.89 -5.37 -2.82
N LEU A 102 -7.28 -6.45 -3.51
CA LEU A 102 -6.86 -6.74 -4.89
C LEU A 102 -7.35 -5.66 -5.87
N ARG A 103 -8.63 -5.29 -5.79
CA ARG A 103 -9.21 -4.24 -6.63
C ARG A 103 -8.50 -2.91 -6.42
N HIS A 104 -8.19 -2.57 -5.17
CA HIS A 104 -7.47 -1.35 -4.83
C HIS A 104 -6.07 -1.32 -5.47
N ILE A 105 -5.24 -2.36 -5.29
CA ILE A 105 -3.88 -2.35 -5.88
C ILE A 105 -3.93 -2.35 -7.40
N LEU A 106 -4.91 -3.00 -8.04
CA LEU A 106 -5.08 -2.95 -9.49
C LEU A 106 -5.44 -1.54 -9.98
N ARG A 107 -6.36 -0.85 -9.29
CA ARG A 107 -6.69 0.55 -9.60
C ARG A 107 -5.51 1.48 -9.38
N LEU A 108 -4.76 1.25 -8.29
CA LEU A 108 -3.55 2.00 -7.96
C LEU A 108 -2.47 1.84 -9.02
N THR A 109 -2.12 0.60 -9.37
CA THR A 109 -1.14 0.34 -10.42
C THR A 109 -1.64 0.74 -11.78
N SER A 110 -2.94 0.94 -12.02
CA SER A 110 -3.49 1.56 -13.23
C SER A 110 -3.48 3.10 -13.22
N GLY A 111 -3.09 3.73 -12.11
CA GLY A 111 -3.05 5.20 -11.98
C GLY A 111 -4.39 5.85 -11.61
N LEU A 112 -5.42 5.05 -11.28
CA LEU A 112 -6.77 5.54 -10.95
C LEU A 112 -6.90 6.01 -9.49
N GLU A 113 -5.91 5.69 -8.65
CA GLU A 113 -5.88 6.12 -7.25
C GLU A 113 -4.85 7.22 -6.98
N SER A 114 -4.15 7.70 -8.01
CA SER A 114 -3.17 8.79 -7.92
C SER A 114 -3.86 10.15 -7.79
N MET A 115 -3.20 11.09 -7.10
CA MET A 115 -3.67 12.49 -6.99
C MET A 115 -3.73 13.15 -8.36
N VAL A 116 -2.73 12.87 -9.21
CA VAL A 116 -2.77 13.11 -10.65
C VAL A 116 -3.10 11.79 -11.34
N ILE A 117 -4.28 11.71 -11.96
CA ILE A 117 -4.70 10.49 -12.68
C ILE A 117 -3.71 10.22 -13.81
N GLY A 118 -3.23 8.97 -13.91
CA GLY A 118 -2.32 8.56 -14.97
C GLY A 118 -0.83 8.81 -14.71
N GLU A 119 -0.46 9.37 -13.54
CA GLU A 119 0.94 9.56 -13.17
C GLU A 119 1.73 8.23 -13.20
N ASP A 120 2.88 8.23 -13.89
CA ASP A 120 3.71 7.03 -14.06
C ASP A 120 4.51 6.68 -12.80
N GLN A 121 4.75 7.65 -11.92
CA GLN A 121 5.55 7.46 -10.71
C GLN A 121 4.95 6.42 -9.75
N VAL A 122 3.61 6.32 -9.67
CA VAL A 122 2.94 5.40 -8.74
C VAL A 122 3.22 3.93 -9.07
N LEU A 123 3.34 3.60 -10.36
CA LEU A 123 3.60 2.22 -10.81
C LEU A 123 4.98 1.78 -10.34
N ASN A 124 5.98 2.64 -10.48
CA ASN A 124 7.34 2.37 -10.01
C ASN A 124 7.41 2.32 -8.48
N GLN A 125 6.74 3.24 -7.78
CA GLN A 125 6.69 3.23 -6.31
C GLN A 125 6.09 1.94 -5.74
N VAL A 126 5.03 1.41 -6.36
CA VAL A 126 4.44 0.12 -5.97
C VAL A 126 5.45 -1.02 -6.18
N TRP A 127 6.21 -0.97 -7.28
CA TRP A 127 7.23 -1.96 -7.57
C TRP A 127 8.40 -1.91 -6.59
N ASP A 128 8.91 -0.72 -6.33
CA ASP A 128 10.03 -0.49 -5.42
C ASP A 128 9.67 -0.93 -3.99
N ALA A 129 8.44 -0.66 -3.55
CA ALA A 129 7.92 -1.16 -2.27
C ALA A 129 7.92 -2.69 -2.18
N TYR A 130 7.54 -3.38 -3.27
CA TYR A 130 7.63 -4.84 -3.34
C TYR A 130 9.08 -5.32 -3.29
N LEU A 131 9.98 -4.72 -4.07
CA LEU A 131 11.39 -5.10 -4.11
C LEU A 131 12.07 -4.91 -2.74
N GLU A 132 11.73 -3.85 -2.03
CA GLU A 132 12.21 -3.62 -0.67
C GLU A 132 11.72 -4.71 0.29
N ALA A 133 10.43 -5.07 0.22
CA ALA A 133 9.85 -6.13 1.03
C ALA A 133 10.42 -7.52 0.72
N GLU A 134 10.72 -7.81 -0.55
CA GLU A 134 11.40 -9.02 -1.00
C GLU A 134 12.84 -9.07 -0.46
N SER A 135 13.59 -7.97 -0.59
CA SER A 135 14.94 -7.83 -0.04
C SER A 135 14.99 -7.93 1.49
N ALA A 136 13.95 -7.45 2.17
CA ALA A 136 13.79 -7.57 3.61
C ALA A 136 13.29 -8.95 4.06
N LYS A 137 12.97 -9.86 3.12
CA LYS A 137 12.37 -11.20 3.37
C LYS A 137 11.05 -11.13 4.13
N THR A 138 10.26 -10.10 3.83
CA THR A 138 8.95 -9.86 4.44
C THR A 138 7.79 -10.17 3.49
N ALA A 139 8.01 -10.09 2.19
CA ALA A 139 7.08 -10.61 1.18
C ALA A 139 7.36 -12.09 0.88
N GLY A 140 6.30 -12.88 0.71
CA GLY A 140 6.37 -14.28 0.31
C GLY A 140 5.68 -14.51 -1.04
N ILE A 141 5.23 -15.74 -1.28
CA ILE A 141 4.69 -16.16 -2.58
C ILE A 141 3.36 -15.46 -2.90
N VAL A 142 2.54 -15.17 -1.89
CA VAL A 142 1.21 -14.59 -2.08
C VAL A 142 1.34 -13.14 -2.54
N LEU A 143 2.10 -12.32 -1.81
CA LEU A 143 2.33 -10.93 -2.17
C LEU A 143 3.19 -10.81 -3.44
N LYS A 144 4.15 -11.72 -3.67
CA LYS A 144 4.84 -11.80 -4.96
C LYS A 144 3.85 -11.93 -6.11
N HIS A 145 2.97 -12.92 -6.07
CA HIS A 145 1.99 -13.13 -7.13
C HIS A 145 1.07 -11.92 -7.30
N LEU A 146 0.57 -11.34 -6.20
CA LEU A 146 -0.27 -10.15 -6.22
C LEU A 146 0.42 -8.97 -6.92
N PHE A 147 1.63 -8.61 -6.48
CA PHE A 147 2.34 -7.45 -7.00
C PHE A 147 2.79 -7.67 -8.45
N MET A 148 3.28 -8.86 -8.84
CA MET A 148 3.60 -9.16 -10.24
C MET A 148 2.39 -8.97 -11.16
N ARG A 149 1.22 -9.50 -10.74
CA ARG A 149 -0.02 -9.38 -11.51
C ARG A 149 -0.51 -7.94 -11.57
N ALA A 150 -0.49 -7.22 -10.46
CA ALA A 150 -0.87 -5.82 -10.41
C ALA A 150 -0.01 -4.96 -11.34
N MET A 151 1.31 -5.20 -11.37
CA MET A 151 2.23 -4.52 -12.28
C MET A 151 1.98 -4.85 -13.76
N SER A 152 1.70 -6.12 -14.07
CA SER A 152 1.34 -6.54 -15.44
C SER A 152 0.06 -5.87 -15.92
N VAL A 153 -0.99 -5.86 -15.09
CA VAL A 153 -2.26 -5.19 -15.41
C VAL A 153 -2.07 -3.69 -15.54
N GLY A 154 -1.36 -3.05 -14.60
CA GLY A 154 -1.10 -1.61 -14.64
C GLY A 154 -0.38 -1.15 -15.91
N ARG A 155 0.64 -1.92 -16.35
CA ARG A 155 1.33 -1.69 -17.63
C ARG A 155 0.41 -1.88 -18.83
N ARG A 156 -0.43 -2.93 -18.83
CA ARG A 156 -1.38 -3.20 -19.91
C ARG A 156 -2.41 -2.09 -20.04
N VAL A 157 -3.00 -1.64 -18.94
CA VAL A 157 -3.97 -0.52 -18.94
C VAL A 157 -3.34 0.74 -19.52
N ARG A 158 -2.14 1.12 -19.10
CA ARG A 158 -1.43 2.29 -19.68
C ARG A 158 -1.20 2.14 -21.18
N LYS A 159 -0.70 0.98 -21.62
CA LYS A 159 -0.43 0.70 -23.03
C LYS A 159 -1.70 0.77 -23.88
N GLU A 160 -2.80 0.17 -23.42
CA GLU A 160 -4.03 0.02 -24.21
C GLU A 160 -4.94 1.25 -24.18
N THR A 161 -4.93 2.01 -23.08
CA THR A 161 -5.80 3.19 -22.92
C THR A 161 -5.10 4.51 -23.16
N GLY A 162 -3.77 4.55 -23.04
CA GLY A 162 -3.03 5.79 -23.04
C GLY A 162 -3.36 6.70 -21.86
N ILE A 163 -3.86 6.17 -20.73
CA ILE A 163 -4.25 6.98 -19.55
C ILE A 163 -3.11 7.86 -19.00
N ASN A 164 -1.86 7.51 -19.28
CA ASN A 164 -0.69 8.30 -18.91
C ASN A 164 -0.31 9.37 -19.95
N LYS A 165 -0.90 9.35 -21.15
CA LYS A 165 -0.66 10.37 -22.17
C LYS A 165 -1.32 11.68 -21.73
N GLY A 166 -0.49 12.69 -21.42
CA GLY A 166 -0.94 13.98 -20.90
C GLY A 166 -1.11 14.02 -19.38
N ALA A 167 -0.72 12.98 -18.64
CA ALA A 167 -0.64 13.04 -17.19
C ALA A 167 0.56 13.91 -16.78
N VAL A 168 0.30 15.20 -16.59
CA VAL A 168 1.28 16.18 -16.11
C VAL A 168 1.53 15.89 -14.64
N SER A 169 2.71 15.40 -14.26
CA SER A 169 3.11 15.29 -12.85
C SER A 169 3.02 16.65 -12.15
N ILE A 170 2.87 16.69 -10.83
CA ILE A 170 2.87 17.93 -10.04
C ILE A 170 4.11 18.79 -10.36
N GLY A 171 5.26 18.15 -10.58
CA GLY A 171 6.50 18.85 -10.96
C GLY A 171 6.42 19.53 -12.33
N SER A 172 5.80 18.89 -13.32
CA SER A 172 5.57 19.50 -14.64
C SER A 172 4.46 20.55 -14.63
N ALA A 173 3.42 20.38 -13.80
CA ALA A 173 2.35 21.37 -13.67
C ALA A 173 2.86 22.66 -13.00
N ALA A 174 3.79 22.53 -12.04
CA ALA A 174 4.46 23.67 -11.42
C ALA A 174 5.36 24.45 -12.40
N VAL A 175 5.90 23.79 -13.43
CA VAL A 175 6.72 24.44 -14.47
C VAL A 175 5.87 25.14 -15.53
N GLU A 176 4.67 24.63 -15.86
CA GLU A 176 3.73 25.33 -16.76
C GLU A 176 3.09 26.58 -16.13
N LEU A 177 3.09 26.66 -14.79
CA LEU A 177 2.55 27.80 -14.02
C LEU A 177 3.58 28.91 -13.73
N ALA A 178 4.84 28.75 -14.17
CA ALA A 178 5.93 29.71 -14.00
C ALA A 178 6.22 30.45 -15.32
#